data_AF-A0A9P8F1K4-F1
#
_entry.id   AF-A0A9P8F1K4-F1
#
_cell.length_a   1.000
_cell.length_b   1.000
_cell.length_c   1.000
_cell.angle_alpha   90.00
_cell.angle_beta   90.00
_cell.angle_gamma   90.00
#
_symmetry.space_group_name_H-M   'P 1'
#
loop_
_entity.id
_entity.type
_entity.pdbx_description
1 polymer ?
#
loop_
_entity_poly.entity_id
_entity_poly.type
_entity_poly.pdbx_seq_one_letter_code
_entity_poly.pdbx_strand_id
1 'polypeptide(L)'
;MDRLSRMLAAAQGMGGGAGGMQQDGNVVDNSETVYISSLALLKMLRHGRAGVPMEVMGLMLGEFVDDYTVRVVDVFAMPQSGTGVSVEAVDPVFQTKMMDMLRQTGRPETVVGWYHSHPGFGCWLSSVDI
;
A
#
# COMPACT_ATOMS: atom_id res chain seq x y z
N MET A 1 18.78 -52.40 41.48
CA MET A 1 18.80 -52.05 40.04
C MET A 1 17.98 -50.79 39.73
N ASP A 2 17.09 -50.34 40.61
CA ASP A 2 16.09 -49.29 40.31
C ASP A 2 16.59 -47.83 40.39
N ARG A 3 17.76 -47.57 41.01
CA ARG A 3 18.36 -46.22 41.04
C ARG A 3 19.00 -45.83 39.72
N LEU A 4 19.57 -46.79 38.98
CA LEU A 4 20.17 -46.53 37.67
C LEU A 4 19.09 -46.23 36.63
N SER A 5 17.97 -46.95 36.70
CA SER A 5 16.78 -46.74 35.84
C SER A 5 16.14 -45.36 36.04
N ARG A 6 16.07 -44.87 37.29
CA ARG A 6 15.56 -43.53 37.59
C ARG A 6 16.48 -42.40 37.13
N MET A 7 17.81 -42.59 37.17
CA MET A 7 18.75 -41.61 36.61
C MET A 7 18.73 -41.58 35.08
N LEU A 8 18.54 -42.73 34.42
CA LEU A 8 18.41 -42.79 32.97
C LEU A 8 17.08 -42.14 32.49
N ALA A 9 16.00 -42.33 33.24
CA ALA A 9 14.72 -41.66 32.98
C ALA A 9 14.79 -40.13 33.22
N ALA A 10 15.54 -39.68 34.24
CA ALA A 10 15.78 -38.26 34.47
C ALA A 10 16.65 -37.61 33.38
N ALA A 11 17.62 -38.35 32.83
CA ALA A 11 18.43 -37.90 31.70
C ALA A 11 17.64 -37.87 30.38
N GLN A 12 16.69 -38.79 30.17
CA GLN A 12 15.76 -38.75 29.03
C GLN A 12 14.69 -37.65 29.16
N GLY A 13 14.40 -37.17 30.37
CA GLY A 13 13.46 -36.07 30.62
C GLY A 13 14.00 -34.66 30.35
N MET A 14 15.32 -34.49 30.17
CA MET A 14 15.97 -33.20 29.91
C MET A 14 16.36 -32.98 28.43
N GLY A 15 15.81 -33.77 27.50
CA GLY A 15 16.13 -33.68 26.06
C GLY A 15 15.02 -33.14 25.15
N GLY A 16 13.84 -32.80 25.68
CA GLY A 16 12.64 -32.57 24.86
C GLY A 16 12.21 -31.11 24.67
N GLY A 17 12.98 -30.13 25.15
CA GLY A 17 12.66 -28.72 25.02
C GLY A 17 13.07 -28.14 23.66
N ALA A 18 12.72 -28.80 22.56
CA ALA A 18 12.67 -28.13 21.27
C ALA A 18 11.47 -27.18 21.34
N GLY A 19 11.70 -26.00 21.91
CA GLY A 19 10.85 -24.85 21.68
C GLY A 19 10.85 -24.63 20.18
N GLY A 20 9.87 -25.22 19.50
CA GLY A 20 9.58 -24.91 18.12
C GLY A 20 9.40 -23.41 18.08
N MET A 21 10.37 -22.73 17.49
CA MET A 21 10.16 -21.38 16.98
C MET A 21 8.89 -21.47 16.17
N GLN A 22 7.80 -20.96 16.76
CA GLN A 22 6.57 -20.75 16.04
C GLN A 22 6.98 -19.81 14.94
N GLN A 23 7.14 -20.34 13.73
CA GLN A 23 7.36 -19.51 12.56
C GLN A 23 6.14 -18.61 12.54
N ASP A 24 6.35 -17.32 12.78
CA ASP A 24 5.37 -16.29 12.46
C ASP A 24 5.12 -16.42 10.97
N GLY A 25 4.18 -17.31 10.63
CA GLY A 25 3.74 -17.51 9.27
C GLY A 25 3.12 -16.21 8.81
N ASN A 26 3.22 -15.93 7.51
CA ASN A 26 2.52 -14.80 6.91
C ASN A 26 1.01 -15.07 7.03
N VAL A 27 0.40 -14.67 8.15
CA VAL A 27 -1.03 -14.78 8.38
C VAL A 27 -1.67 -13.68 7.56
N VAL A 28 -2.49 -14.08 6.58
CA VAL A 28 -3.34 -13.14 5.84
C VAL A 28 -4.31 -12.52 6.84
N ASP A 29 -4.16 -11.23 7.11
CA ASP A 29 -5.13 -10.45 7.84
C ASP A 29 -5.99 -9.64 6.87
N ASN A 30 -6.98 -8.91 7.39
CA ASN A 30 -7.84 -8.03 6.60
C ASN A 30 -8.08 -6.72 7.37
N SER A 31 -7.11 -6.31 8.20
CA SER A 31 -7.23 -5.17 9.10
C SER A 31 -6.57 -3.90 8.55
N GLU A 32 -6.10 -3.95 7.31
CA GLU A 32 -5.41 -2.85 6.66
C GLU A 32 -6.31 -1.60 6.59
N THR A 33 -5.75 -0.47 6.99
CA THR A 33 -6.46 0.80 7.08
C THR A 33 -5.71 1.88 6.30
N VAL A 34 -6.44 2.67 5.51
CA VAL A 34 -5.90 3.82 4.78
C VAL A 34 -6.50 5.11 5.34
N TYR A 35 -5.65 5.95 5.92
CA TYR A 35 -6.04 7.30 6.35
C TYR A 35 -5.82 8.29 5.21
N ILE A 36 -6.89 8.84 4.66
CA ILE A 36 -6.84 9.85 3.59
C ILE A 36 -7.08 11.23 4.17
N SER A 37 -6.12 12.14 3.99
CA SER A 37 -6.27 13.53 4.43
C SER A 37 -7.42 14.24 3.68
N SER A 38 -8.02 15.25 4.31
CA SER A 38 -9.05 16.06 3.65
C SER A 38 -8.53 16.78 2.40
N LEU A 39 -7.25 17.17 2.39
CA LEU A 39 -6.59 17.78 1.22
C LEU A 39 -6.54 16.80 0.04
N ALA A 40 -6.08 15.57 0.30
CA ALA A 40 -6.01 14.52 -0.70
C ALA A 40 -7.39 14.22 -1.29
N LEU A 41 -8.40 14.02 -0.43
CA LEU A 41 -9.78 13.77 -0.85
C LEU A 41 -10.33 14.88 -1.75
N LEU A 42 -10.16 16.15 -1.36
CA LEU A 42 -10.66 17.28 -2.15
C LEU A 42 -9.96 17.38 -3.51
N LYS A 43 -8.66 17.11 -3.58
CA LYS A 43 -7.91 17.09 -4.84
C LYS A 43 -8.36 15.94 -5.75
N MET A 44 -8.55 14.74 -5.20
CA MET A 44 -9.09 13.58 -5.93
C MET A 44 -10.48 13.88 -6.50
N LEU A 45 -11.41 14.40 -5.69
CA LEU A 45 -12.77 14.72 -6.15
C LEU A 45 -12.79 15.81 -7.22
N ARG A 46 -12.01 16.88 -7.04
CA ARG A 46 -11.88 17.95 -8.04
C ARG A 46 -11.32 17.40 -9.35
N HIS A 47 -10.29 16.57 -9.27
CA HIS A 47 -9.65 15.98 -10.44
C HIS A 47 -10.58 15.02 -11.17
N GLY A 48 -11.20 14.07 -10.46
CA GLY A 48 -12.17 13.12 -11.01
C GLY A 48 -13.36 13.82 -11.68
N ARG A 49 -13.88 14.89 -11.07
CA ARG A 49 -14.97 15.67 -11.69
C ARG A 49 -14.53 16.39 -12.95
N ALA A 50 -13.31 16.93 -13.00
CA ALA A 50 -12.78 17.63 -14.17
C ALA A 50 -12.48 16.67 -15.34
N GLY A 51 -12.23 15.39 -15.06
CA GLY A 51 -11.99 14.35 -16.06
C GLY A 51 -13.22 13.92 -16.86
N VAL A 52 -14.43 14.04 -16.28
CA VAL A 52 -15.68 13.53 -16.89
C VAL A 52 -15.86 14.09 -18.32
N PRO A 53 -16.14 13.23 -19.33
CA PRO A 53 -16.52 11.81 -19.23
C PRO A 53 -15.36 10.81 -19.26
N MET A 54 -14.11 11.27 -19.30
CA MET A 54 -12.93 10.40 -19.36
C MET A 54 -12.46 10.01 -17.96
N GLU A 55 -11.80 8.86 -17.89
CA GLU A 55 -11.08 8.45 -16.69
C GLU A 55 -9.83 9.32 -16.49
N VAL A 56 -9.50 9.61 -15.24
CA VAL A 56 -8.28 10.31 -14.84
C VAL A 56 -7.55 9.50 -13.79
N MET A 57 -6.24 9.75 -13.65
CA MET A 57 -5.40 9.06 -12.68
C MET A 57 -4.45 10.01 -11.96
N GLY A 58 -3.99 9.63 -10.78
CA GLY A 58 -2.94 10.35 -10.08
C GLY A 58 -2.20 9.51 -9.06
N LEU A 59 -1.14 10.10 -8.48
CA LEU A 59 -0.31 9.45 -7.48
C LEU A 59 -0.65 9.96 -6.08
N MET A 60 -0.60 9.04 -5.12
CA MET A 60 -0.82 9.30 -3.70
C MET A 60 0.50 9.44 -2.96
N LEU A 61 0.61 10.51 -2.17
CA LEU A 61 1.80 10.85 -1.40
C LEU A 61 1.54 10.71 0.09
N GLY A 62 2.48 10.08 0.78
CA GLY A 62 2.33 9.83 2.19
C GLY A 62 3.43 8.95 2.76
N GLU A 63 3.06 8.12 3.72
CA GLU A 63 3.96 7.20 4.39
C GLU A 63 3.24 5.90 4.79
N PHE A 64 4.03 4.83 4.91
CA PHE A 64 3.64 3.60 5.58
C PHE A 64 3.93 3.78 7.07
N VAL A 65 2.88 3.79 7.90
CA VAL A 65 3.00 4.00 9.36
C VAL A 65 3.46 2.71 10.03
N ASP A 66 2.88 1.60 9.60
CA ASP A 66 3.21 0.22 9.97
C ASP A 66 2.73 -0.71 8.83
N ASP A 67 2.81 -2.03 9.05
CA ASP A 67 2.46 -3.05 8.05
C ASP A 67 0.97 -3.04 7.67
N TYR A 68 0.10 -2.46 8.52
CA TYR A 68 -1.35 -2.46 8.33
C TYR A 68 -1.92 -1.06 8.06
N THR A 69 -1.10 -0.02 8.08
CA THR A 69 -1.58 1.36 8.03
C THR A 69 -0.83 2.21 7.02
N VAL A 70 -1.56 2.71 6.04
CA VAL A 70 -1.07 3.72 5.08
C VAL A 70 -1.70 5.07 5.37
N ARG A 71 -0.89 6.13 5.44
CA ARG A 71 -1.36 7.50 5.58
C ARG A 71 -1.09 8.29 4.31
N VAL A 72 -2.15 8.70 3.62
CA VAL A 72 -2.10 9.55 2.43
C VAL A 72 -2.30 11.01 2.83
N VAL A 73 -1.24 11.81 2.72
CA VAL A 73 -1.20 13.22 3.13
C VAL A 73 -1.58 14.14 1.99
N ASP A 74 -1.17 13.83 0.75
CA ASP A 74 -1.45 14.62 -0.44
C ASP A 74 -1.55 13.73 -1.69
N VAL A 75 -1.99 14.29 -2.81
CA VAL A 75 -2.00 13.63 -4.12
C VAL A 75 -1.57 14.59 -5.23
N PHE A 76 -1.20 14.10 -6.40
CA PHE A 76 -1.18 14.95 -7.58
C PHE A 76 -1.74 14.23 -8.81
N ALA A 77 -2.34 15.00 -9.70
CA ALA A 77 -2.87 14.53 -10.96
C ALA A 77 -1.73 14.24 -11.93
N MET A 78 -1.78 13.08 -12.59
CA MET A 78 -0.91 12.82 -13.73
C MET A 78 -1.55 13.43 -14.99
N PRO A 79 -0.75 13.97 -15.92
CA PRO A 79 -1.26 14.39 -17.22
C PRO A 79 -1.92 13.21 -17.92
N GLN A 80 -3.07 13.44 -18.56
CA GLN A 80 -3.72 12.40 -19.35
C GLN A 80 -2.90 12.14 -20.62
N SER A 81 -2.31 10.94 -20.72
CA SER A 81 -1.85 10.36 -21.98
C SER A 81 -2.80 9.19 -22.31
N GLY A 82 -3.68 9.37 -23.29
CA GLY A 82 -4.51 8.27 -23.80
C GLY A 82 -5.96 8.61 -24.11
N THR A 83 -6.44 8.12 -25.25
CA THR A 83 -7.81 8.25 -25.75
C THR A 83 -8.75 7.28 -25.05
N GLY A 84 -9.72 7.79 -24.29
CA GLY A 84 -11.02 7.17 -23.98
C GLY A 84 -11.10 5.86 -23.18
N VAL A 85 -10.09 4.98 -23.19
CA VAL A 85 -10.23 3.61 -22.62
C VAL A 85 -8.93 3.03 -22.05
N SER A 86 -7.82 3.77 -22.07
CA SER A 86 -6.58 3.35 -21.39
C SER A 86 -5.88 4.56 -20.77
N VAL A 87 -5.59 4.47 -19.48
CA VAL A 87 -4.65 5.34 -18.80
C VAL A 87 -3.25 4.85 -19.17
N GLU A 88 -2.73 5.28 -20.32
CA GLU A 88 -1.36 4.95 -20.68
C GLU A 88 -0.38 5.73 -19.80
N ALA A 89 0.33 4.93 -18.99
CA ALA A 89 1.64 5.17 -18.41
C ALA A 89 1.77 6.44 -17.56
N VAL A 90 1.93 6.22 -16.26
CA VAL A 90 2.64 7.16 -15.38
C VAL A 90 3.92 7.61 -16.10
N ASP A 91 3.96 8.86 -16.57
CA ASP A 91 5.15 9.42 -17.21
C ASP A 91 6.26 9.55 -16.15
N PRO A 92 7.34 8.74 -16.24
CA PRO A 92 8.39 8.75 -15.22
C PRO A 92 9.12 10.09 -15.14
N VAL A 93 9.20 10.82 -16.26
CA VAL A 93 9.82 12.15 -16.33
C VAL A 93 8.95 13.15 -15.58
N PHE A 94 7.64 13.14 -15.83
CA PHE A 94 6.71 13.99 -15.11
C PHE A 94 6.70 13.67 -13.61
N GLN A 95 6.61 12.39 -13.24
CA GLN A 95 6.64 11.95 -11.85
C GLN A 95 7.91 12.45 -11.15
N THR A 96 9.10 12.17 -11.71
CA THR A 96 10.37 12.57 -11.09
C THR A 96 10.45 14.08 -10.91
N LYS A 97 10.12 14.85 -11.95
CA LYS A 97 10.11 16.31 -11.88
C LYS A 97 9.13 16.84 -10.84
N MET A 98 7.94 16.27 -10.75
CA MET A 98 6.93 16.66 -9.76
C MET A 98 7.41 16.36 -8.34
N MET A 99 7.98 15.19 -8.11
CA MET A 99 8.56 14.83 -6.80
C MET A 99 9.68 15.80 -6.40
N ASP A 100 10.56 16.17 -7.33
CA ASP A 100 11.64 17.12 -7.04
C ASP A 100 11.12 18.53 -6.74
N MET A 101 10.08 18.99 -7.45
CA MET A 101 9.41 20.25 -7.15
C MET A 101 8.75 20.23 -5.77
N LEU A 102 8.09 19.13 -5.40
CA LEU A 102 7.45 18.99 -4.09
C LEU A 102 8.47 19.02 -2.95
N ARG A 103 9.60 18.31 -3.10
CA ARG A 103 10.71 18.35 -2.14
C ARG A 103 11.21 19.76 -1.87
N GLN A 104 11.32 20.59 -2.91
CA GLN A 104 11.72 22.00 -2.78
C GLN A 104 10.71 22.85 -2.00
N THR A 105 9.45 22.43 -1.90
CA THR A 105 8.42 23.09 -1.11
C THR A 105 8.30 22.58 0.33
N GLY A 106 9.21 21.71 0.76
CA GLY A 106 9.17 21.10 2.11
C GLY A 106 8.15 19.97 2.24
N ARG A 107 7.81 19.31 1.12
CA ARG A 107 6.96 18.11 1.08
C ARG A 107 7.84 16.87 0.78
N PRO A 108 8.38 16.18 1.80
CA PRO A 108 9.33 15.09 1.63
C PRO A 108 8.66 13.73 1.39
N GLU A 109 7.32 13.66 1.35
CA GLU A 109 6.56 12.44 1.24
C GLU A 109 6.90 11.65 -0.03
N THR A 110 6.79 10.32 0.06
CA THR A 110 7.02 9.41 -1.07
C THR A 110 5.70 8.96 -1.68
N VAL A 111 5.77 8.32 -2.85
CA VAL A 111 4.60 7.70 -3.49
C VAL A 111 4.25 6.41 -2.74
N VAL A 112 3.01 6.33 -2.25
CA VAL A 112 2.47 5.16 -1.52
C VAL A 112 1.40 4.40 -2.30
N GLY A 113 0.95 4.95 -3.42
CA GLY A 113 -0.03 4.31 -4.29
C GLY A 113 -0.52 5.23 -5.40
N TRP A 114 -1.56 4.81 -6.10
CA TRP A 114 -2.20 5.53 -7.18
C TRP A 114 -3.73 5.47 -7.04
N TYR A 115 -4.42 6.42 -7.68
CA TYR A 115 -5.88 6.45 -7.75
C TYR A 115 -6.32 6.75 -9.18
N HIS A 116 -7.53 6.33 -9.53
CA HIS A 116 -8.20 6.74 -10.76
C HIS A 116 -9.70 6.89 -10.56
N SER A 117 -10.44 7.23 -11.62
CA SER A 117 -11.89 7.44 -11.57
C SER A 117 -12.63 6.61 -12.60
N HIS A 118 -13.76 5.99 -12.22
CA HIS A 118 -14.72 5.34 -13.11
C HIS A 118 -16.04 6.13 -13.18
N PRO A 119 -16.15 7.14 -14.06
CA PRO A 119 -17.32 8.01 -14.10
C PRO A 119 -18.57 7.27 -14.61
N GLY A 120 -19.51 6.99 -13.70
CA GLY A 120 -20.80 6.37 -14.03
C GLY A 120 -20.88 4.85 -13.90
N PHE A 121 -19.77 4.18 -13.52
CA PHE A 121 -19.70 2.70 -13.46
C PHE A 121 -19.55 2.12 -12.04
N GLY A 122 -19.45 2.96 -11.01
CA GLY A 122 -19.15 2.52 -9.64
C GLY A 122 -17.67 2.18 -9.43
N CYS A 123 -17.33 1.63 -8.25
CA CYS A 123 -15.94 1.33 -7.89
C CYS A 123 -15.64 -0.17 -8.06
N TRP A 124 -14.81 -0.50 -9.03
CA TRP A 124 -14.31 -1.85 -9.33
C TRP A 124 -12.99 -1.74 -10.10
N LEU A 125 -12.24 -2.83 -10.22
CA LEU A 125 -11.03 -2.89 -11.04
C LEU A 125 -11.31 -3.72 -12.30
N SER A 126 -11.07 -3.13 -13.46
CA SER A 126 -11.11 -3.80 -14.75
C SER A 126 -9.84 -4.62 -15.00
N SER A 127 -9.84 -5.43 -16.06
CA SER A 127 -8.64 -6.15 -16.48
C SER A 127 -7.51 -5.24 -16.96
N VAL A 128 -7.78 -3.95 -17.21
CA VAL A 128 -6.77 -2.94 -17.57
C VAL A 128 -6.23 -2.25 -16.31
N ASP A 129 -7.00 -2.21 -15.23
CA ASP A 129 -6.60 -1.59 -13.95
C ASP A 129 -5.69 -2.49 -13.09
N ILE A 130 -5.78 -3.81 -13.28
CA ILE A 130 -4.98 -4.85 -12.59
C ILE A 130 -3.65 -5.05 -13.32
#